data_AF-A0A3N5U5H2-F1
#
_entry.id   AF-A0A3N5U5H2-F1
#
_cell.length_a   1.000
_cell.length_b   1.000
_cell.length_c   1.000
_cell.angle_alpha   90.00
_cell.angle_beta   90.00
_cell.angle_gamma   90.00
#
_symmetry.space_group_name_H-M   'P 1'
#
loop_
_entity.id
_entity.type
_entity.pdbx_description
1 polymer ?
#
loop_
_entity_poly.entity_id
_entity_poly.type
_entity_poly.pdbx_seq_one_letter_code
_entity_poly.pdbx_strand_id
1 'polypeptide(L)'
;MISNKRIYGINAAVIFIIFSLLCLTGCSLFSAGTKSGGTDIIKPSGVDLTKRVALTKFENRSFVGQDEFEDVFQKSLFAKFEKACPGISLIKAEDAGNNLLSGKLPKTASGQTDSFKIAEAGRDAGLNAIITGSLNDISGVEENKGFLWFSRSKYFARIDMTINIYDCATGTKIYEEII
;
A
#
# COMPACT_ATOMS: atom_id res chain seq x y z
N MET A 1 -30.12 64.71 -12.26
CA MET A 1 -28.91 63.96 -11.84
C MET A 1 -29.27 62.63 -11.15
N ILE A 2 -30.08 61.76 -11.78
CA ILE A 2 -30.68 60.55 -11.14
C ILE A 2 -30.37 59.23 -11.90
N SER A 3 -29.60 59.26 -13.00
CA SER A 3 -29.44 58.07 -13.86
C SER A 3 -28.36 57.06 -13.41
N ASN A 4 -27.29 57.52 -12.72
CA ASN A 4 -26.11 56.66 -12.48
C ASN A 4 -26.26 55.65 -11.32
N LYS A 5 -27.16 55.85 -10.35
CA LYS A 5 -27.30 54.92 -9.21
C LYS A 5 -27.97 53.59 -9.58
N ARG A 6 -28.87 53.59 -10.57
CA ARG A 6 -29.62 52.39 -11.00
C ARG A 6 -28.77 51.39 -11.78
N ILE A 7 -27.85 51.88 -12.63
CA ILE A 7 -26.98 51.04 -13.47
C ILE A 7 -25.94 50.30 -12.61
N TYR A 8 -25.39 50.95 -11.59
CA TYR A 8 -24.47 50.32 -10.64
C TYR A 8 -25.16 49.23 -9.79
N GLY A 9 -26.42 49.44 -9.39
CA GLY A 9 -27.18 48.45 -8.64
C GLY A 9 -27.50 47.17 -9.44
N ILE A 10 -27.83 47.32 -10.72
CA ILE A 10 -28.10 46.18 -11.62
C ILE A 10 -26.81 45.39 -11.88
N ASN A 11 -25.70 46.07 -12.16
CA ASN A 11 -24.42 45.40 -12.41
C ASN A 11 -23.90 44.68 -11.15
N ALA A 12 -24.07 45.24 -9.96
CA ALA A 12 -23.71 44.58 -8.70
C ALA A 12 -24.57 43.34 -8.43
N ALA A 13 -25.88 43.40 -8.71
CA ALA A 13 -26.77 42.26 -8.55
C ALA A 13 -26.45 41.11 -9.52
N VAL A 14 -26.14 41.41 -10.78
CA VAL A 14 -25.76 40.41 -11.78
C VAL A 14 -24.44 39.72 -11.39
N ILE A 15 -23.45 40.47 -10.93
CA ILE A 15 -22.18 39.91 -10.45
C ILE A 15 -22.42 38.99 -9.23
N PHE A 16 -23.29 39.38 -8.31
CA PHE A 16 -23.62 38.57 -7.12
C PHE A 16 -24.34 37.27 -7.49
N ILE A 17 -25.22 37.28 -8.49
CA ILE A 17 -25.91 36.08 -9.01
C ILE A 17 -24.93 35.13 -9.73
N ILE A 18 -24.01 35.67 -10.53
CA ILE A 18 -22.97 34.85 -11.19
C ILE A 18 -22.06 34.19 -10.15
N PHE A 19 -21.69 34.94 -9.10
CA PHE A 19 -20.86 34.42 -8.01
C PHE A 19 -21.59 33.33 -7.21
N SER A 20 -22.91 33.47 -6.96
CA SER A 20 -23.67 32.44 -6.25
C SER A 20 -23.88 31.17 -7.08
N LEU A 21 -24.03 31.27 -8.40
CA LEU A 21 -24.09 30.11 -9.29
C LEU A 21 -22.78 29.32 -9.30
N LEU A 22 -21.63 29.99 -9.23
CA LEU A 22 -20.30 29.35 -9.18
C LEU A 22 -20.04 28.63 -7.84
N CYS A 23 -20.68 29.05 -6.75
CA CYS A 23 -20.56 28.39 -5.45
C CYS A 23 -21.40 27.11 -5.33
N LEU A 24 -22.40 26.90 -6.20
CA LEU A 24 -23.31 25.75 -6.13
C LEU A 24 -22.86 24.52 -6.93
N THR A 25 -21.83 24.62 -7.77
CA THR A 25 -21.34 23.49 -8.59
C THR A 25 -20.15 22.74 -7.96
N GLY A 26 -19.77 23.09 -6.73
CA GLY A 26 -18.61 22.53 -6.04
C GLY A 26 -18.92 21.42 -5.05
N CYS A 27 -19.70 20.39 -5.41
CA CYS A 27 -19.89 19.21 -4.56
C CYS A 27 -19.76 17.88 -5.33
N SER A 28 -18.78 17.10 -4.87
CA SER A 28 -18.67 15.64 -4.88
C SER A 28 -18.69 14.89 -6.22
N LEU A 29 -17.50 14.77 -6.84
CA LEU A 29 -17.16 13.57 -7.60
C LEU A 29 -15.81 13.00 -7.11
N PHE A 30 -15.72 12.72 -5.81
CA PHE A 30 -14.69 11.82 -5.31
C PHE A 30 -15.33 10.44 -5.19
N SER A 31 -15.29 9.70 -6.29
CA SER A 31 -15.55 8.26 -6.27
C SER A 31 -14.46 7.62 -5.41
N ALA A 32 -14.82 7.23 -4.19
CA ALA A 32 -14.03 6.28 -3.43
C ALA A 32 -14.08 4.97 -4.21
N GLY A 33 -13.06 4.72 -5.03
CA GLY A 33 -12.90 3.47 -5.73
C GLY A 33 -12.89 2.35 -4.70
N THR A 34 -13.96 1.55 -4.69
CA THR A 34 -13.98 0.29 -3.96
C THR A 34 -12.93 -0.60 -4.62
N LYS A 35 -11.77 -0.76 -3.97
CA LYS A 35 -10.80 -1.80 -4.32
C LYS A 35 -11.49 -3.15 -4.09
N SER A 36 -12.16 -3.64 -5.12
CA SER A 36 -12.57 -5.03 -5.26
C SER A 36 -11.32 -5.81 -5.67
N GLY A 37 -10.90 -6.76 -4.86
CA GLY A 37 -9.88 -7.73 -5.25
C GLY A 37 -9.17 -8.38 -4.08
N GLY A 38 -9.46 -9.66 -3.82
CA GLY A 38 -8.49 -10.55 -3.20
C GLY A 38 -8.97 -11.43 -2.02
N THR A 39 -10.19 -11.27 -1.51
CA THR A 39 -10.59 -11.98 -0.27
C THR A 39 -10.82 -13.49 -0.42
N ASP A 40 -10.87 -14.02 -1.65
CA ASP A 40 -11.16 -15.45 -1.87
C ASP A 40 -9.95 -16.32 -2.24
N ILE A 41 -8.79 -15.72 -2.55
CA ILE A 41 -7.60 -16.50 -2.97
C ILE A 41 -6.87 -17.11 -1.76
N ILE A 42 -7.02 -16.50 -0.57
CA ILE A 42 -6.35 -16.94 0.67
C ILE A 42 -7.34 -17.62 1.65
N LYS A 43 -8.46 -18.16 1.16
CA LYS A 43 -9.31 -19.02 1.99
C LYS A 43 -8.89 -20.48 1.82
N PRO A 44 -8.66 -21.23 2.91
CA PRO A 44 -8.49 -22.66 2.84
C PRO A 44 -9.73 -23.33 2.23
N SER A 45 -9.54 -24.24 1.26
CA SER A 45 -10.62 -25.04 0.69
C SER A 45 -10.75 -26.35 1.47
N GLY A 46 -11.52 -26.37 2.56
CA GLY A 46 -11.78 -27.57 3.36
C GLY A 46 -12.10 -27.27 4.82
N VAL A 47 -12.63 -28.25 5.55
CA VAL A 47 -12.86 -28.17 7.00
C VAL A 47 -11.51 -28.35 7.71
N ASP A 48 -11.18 -27.47 8.65
CA ASP A 48 -9.97 -27.48 9.48
C ASP A 48 -8.61 -27.41 8.75
N LEU A 49 -8.59 -27.00 7.47
CA LEU A 49 -7.34 -26.74 6.75
C LEU A 49 -6.84 -25.33 7.03
N THR A 50 -5.53 -25.19 7.27
CA THR A 50 -4.85 -23.88 7.37
C THR A 50 -3.89 -23.71 6.20
N LYS A 51 -3.88 -22.51 5.60
CA LYS A 51 -2.89 -22.17 4.57
C LYS A 51 -1.57 -21.83 5.28
N ARG A 52 -0.49 -22.48 4.89
CA ARG A 52 0.88 -22.17 5.35
C ARG A 52 1.45 -21.10 4.46
N VAL A 53 1.75 -19.94 5.02
CA VAL A 53 2.24 -18.78 4.27
C VAL A 53 3.52 -18.30 4.92
N ALA A 54 4.59 -18.16 4.15
CA ALA A 54 5.82 -17.58 4.68
C ALA A 54 5.87 -16.07 4.46
N LEU A 55 6.34 -15.34 5.47
CA LEU A 55 6.75 -13.94 5.34
C LEU A 55 8.28 -13.89 5.27
N THR A 56 8.83 -13.44 4.14
CA THR A 56 10.27 -13.22 4.01
C THR A 56 10.68 -11.95 4.74
N LYS A 57 11.98 -11.82 5.02
CA LYS A 57 12.54 -10.51 5.38
C LYS A 57 12.24 -9.52 4.27
N PHE A 58 11.83 -8.30 4.64
CA PHE A 58 11.62 -7.24 3.65
C PHE A 58 12.98 -6.66 3.26
N GLU A 59 13.18 -6.37 1.98
CA GLU A 59 14.40 -5.70 1.53
C GLU A 59 14.35 -4.22 1.97
N ASN A 60 15.35 -3.73 2.70
CA ASN A 60 15.50 -2.30 2.94
C ASN A 60 16.29 -1.65 1.80
N ARG A 61 15.60 -0.83 1.01
CA ARG A 61 16.16 0.01 -0.07
C ARG A 61 16.12 1.50 0.26
N SER A 62 15.62 1.85 1.44
CA SER A 62 15.56 3.22 1.94
C SER A 62 16.91 3.66 2.55
N PHE A 63 16.97 4.91 3.00
CA PHE A 63 18.13 5.43 3.73
C PHE A 63 18.15 5.06 5.23
N VAL A 64 17.12 4.39 5.75
CA VAL A 64 17.04 3.97 7.16
C VAL A 64 18.09 2.89 7.46
N GLY A 65 18.72 2.94 8.63
CA GLY A 65 19.69 1.92 9.05
C GLY A 65 19.08 0.51 9.06
N GLN A 66 19.87 -0.51 8.73
CA GLN A 66 19.40 -1.90 8.67
C GLN A 66 18.87 -2.39 10.03
N ASP A 67 19.57 -2.07 11.12
CA ASP A 67 19.19 -2.49 12.47
C ASP A 67 17.85 -1.87 12.90
N GLU A 68 17.66 -0.57 12.63
CA GLU A 68 16.42 0.17 12.91
C GLU A 68 15.24 -0.37 12.10
N PHE A 69 15.49 -0.72 10.84
CA PHE A 69 14.50 -1.33 9.97
C PHE A 69 14.09 -2.72 10.45
N GLU A 70 15.04 -3.59 10.77
CA GLU A 70 14.73 -4.96 11.19
C GLU A 70 14.01 -4.99 12.55
N ASP A 71 14.44 -4.16 13.51
CA ASP A 71 13.85 -4.14 14.84
C ASP A 71 12.48 -3.47 14.91
N VAL A 72 12.29 -2.36 14.20
CA VAL A 72 11.04 -1.59 14.30
C VAL A 72 10.02 -2.06 13.27
N PHE A 73 10.45 -2.23 12.01
CA PHE A 73 9.51 -2.47 10.92
C PHE A 73 9.18 -3.95 10.79
N GLN A 74 10.18 -4.83 10.66
CA GLN A 74 9.94 -6.23 10.34
C GLN A 74 9.22 -6.99 11.47
N LYS A 75 9.66 -6.82 12.73
CA LYS A 75 9.00 -7.44 13.89
C LYS A 75 7.56 -6.96 14.06
N SER A 76 7.33 -5.66 13.92
CA SER A 76 5.98 -5.08 14.03
C SER A 76 5.06 -5.53 12.89
N LEU A 77 5.58 -5.64 11.67
CA LEU A 77 4.82 -6.09 10.50
C LEU A 77 4.37 -7.54 10.69
N PHE A 78 5.28 -8.43 11.10
CA PHE A 78 4.96 -9.84 11.33
C PHE A 78 3.85 -9.99 12.38
N ALA A 79 3.99 -9.34 13.53
CA ALA A 79 2.98 -9.39 14.60
C ALA A 79 1.62 -8.84 14.16
N LYS A 80 1.59 -7.81 13.29
CA LYS A 80 0.35 -7.28 12.72
C LYS A 80 -0.30 -8.26 11.74
N PHE A 81 0.48 -8.92 10.88
CA PHE A 81 -0.05 -9.93 9.95
C PHE A 81 -0.65 -11.13 10.70
N GLU A 82 0.06 -11.63 11.70
CA GLU A 82 -0.41 -12.75 12.52
C GLU A 82 -1.75 -12.42 13.20
N LYS A 83 -1.89 -11.19 13.72
CA LYS A 83 -3.14 -10.73 14.35
C LYS A 83 -4.27 -10.47 13.34
N ALA A 84 -3.95 -9.97 12.15
CA ALA A 84 -4.94 -9.59 11.15
C ALA A 84 -5.51 -10.78 10.36
N CYS A 85 -4.81 -11.92 10.33
CA CYS A 85 -5.16 -13.07 9.50
C CYS A 85 -5.40 -14.36 10.31
N PRO A 86 -6.45 -14.42 11.15
CA PRO A 86 -6.81 -15.64 11.87
C PRO A 86 -7.29 -16.72 10.89
N GLY A 87 -6.49 -17.77 10.69
CA GLY A 87 -6.76 -18.84 9.71
C GLY A 87 -5.61 -19.09 8.73
N ILE A 88 -4.60 -18.22 8.74
CA ILE A 88 -3.32 -18.44 8.05
C ILE A 88 -2.28 -18.86 9.09
N SER A 89 -1.57 -19.96 8.82
CA SER A 89 -0.36 -20.30 9.55
C SER A 89 0.79 -19.50 8.97
N LEU A 90 1.06 -18.35 9.57
CA LEU A 90 2.17 -17.48 9.19
C LEU A 90 3.48 -18.07 9.72
N ILE A 91 4.41 -18.32 8.81
CA ILE A 91 5.71 -18.90 9.12
C ILE A 91 6.77 -17.85 8.82
N LYS A 92 7.70 -17.62 9.74
CA LYS A 92 8.87 -16.80 9.40
C LYS A 92 9.71 -17.59 8.42
N ALA A 93 10.23 -16.94 7.39
CA ALA A 93 11.04 -17.63 6.40
C ALA A 93 12.25 -18.38 6.99
N GLU A 94 12.82 -17.90 8.10
CA GLU A 94 13.88 -18.56 8.87
C GLU A 94 13.46 -19.91 9.47
N ASP A 95 12.19 -20.03 9.86
CA ASP A 95 11.60 -21.24 10.43
C ASP A 95 11.11 -22.22 9.34
N ALA A 96 11.09 -21.79 8.07
CA ALA A 96 10.62 -22.61 6.95
C ALA A 96 11.65 -23.68 6.51
N GLY A 97 12.83 -23.73 7.14
CA GLY A 97 13.89 -24.71 6.84
C GLY A 97 14.59 -24.48 5.50
N ASN A 98 14.30 -23.38 4.81
CA ASN A 98 14.86 -23.05 3.51
C ASN A 98 15.59 -21.69 3.54
N ASN A 99 16.92 -21.74 3.44
CA ASN A 99 17.79 -20.56 3.47
C ASN A 99 17.53 -19.58 2.30
N LEU A 100 16.94 -20.04 1.18
CA LEU A 100 16.59 -19.17 0.05
C LEU A 100 15.51 -18.14 0.40
N LEU A 101 14.63 -18.46 1.35
CA LEU A 101 13.54 -17.57 1.76
C LEU A 101 13.96 -16.60 2.89
N SER A 102 15.04 -16.94 3.60
CA SER A 102 15.53 -16.22 4.77
C SER A 102 16.50 -15.08 4.44
N GLY A 103 17.12 -15.16 3.25
CA GLY A 103 18.12 -14.22 2.77
C GLY A 103 17.61 -13.29 1.67
N LYS A 104 18.50 -12.91 0.75
CA LYS A 104 18.15 -12.12 -0.42
C LYS A 104 17.34 -12.98 -1.38
N LEU A 105 16.18 -12.46 -1.82
CA LEU A 105 15.33 -13.18 -2.77
C LEU A 105 16.11 -13.55 -4.04
N PRO A 106 15.87 -14.75 -4.60
CA PRO A 106 16.53 -15.17 -5.83
C PRO A 106 16.17 -14.19 -6.95
N LYS A 107 17.19 -13.83 -7.75
CA LYS A 107 17.04 -12.97 -8.91
C LYS A 107 17.38 -13.74 -10.19
N THR A 108 16.73 -13.38 -11.28
CA THR A 108 17.04 -13.85 -12.64
C THR A 108 18.32 -13.20 -13.14
N ALA A 109 18.83 -13.64 -14.30
CA ALA A 109 19.97 -13.01 -14.95
C ALA A 109 19.74 -11.52 -15.31
N SER A 110 18.47 -11.10 -15.46
CA SER A 110 18.09 -9.70 -15.68
C SER A 110 17.96 -8.88 -14.39
N GLY A 111 18.23 -9.49 -13.22
CA GLY A 111 18.13 -8.83 -11.92
C GLY A 111 16.71 -8.74 -11.36
N GLN A 112 15.71 -9.27 -12.07
CA GLN A 112 14.33 -9.33 -11.59
C GLN A 112 14.16 -10.44 -10.56
N THR A 113 13.15 -10.35 -9.70
CA THR A 113 12.83 -11.44 -8.76
C THR A 113 12.46 -12.71 -9.52
N ASP A 114 13.12 -13.82 -9.21
CA ASP A 114 12.90 -15.12 -9.82
C ASP A 114 11.74 -15.84 -9.13
N SER A 115 10.53 -15.61 -9.64
CA SER A 115 9.31 -16.18 -9.06
C SER A 115 9.29 -17.72 -9.10
N PHE A 116 9.96 -18.32 -10.08
CA PHE A 116 10.07 -19.77 -10.21
C PHE A 116 10.88 -20.36 -9.04
N LYS A 117 12.05 -19.79 -8.75
CA LYS A 117 12.87 -20.23 -7.60
C LYS A 117 12.20 -19.97 -6.25
N ILE A 118 11.47 -18.87 -6.12
CA ILE A 118 10.67 -18.60 -4.90
C ILE A 118 9.63 -19.70 -4.72
N ALA A 119 8.90 -20.05 -5.79
CA ALA A 119 7.86 -21.06 -5.72
C ALA A 119 8.40 -22.47 -5.50
N GLU A 120 9.55 -22.80 -6.10
CA GLU A 120 10.29 -24.03 -5.81
C GLU A 120 10.67 -24.13 -4.34
N ALA A 121 11.33 -23.11 -3.79
CA ALA A 121 11.68 -23.05 -2.38
C ALA A 121 10.44 -23.15 -1.46
N GLY A 122 9.33 -22.54 -1.88
CA GLY A 122 8.06 -22.61 -1.17
C GLY A 122 7.44 -24.01 -1.18
N ARG A 123 7.45 -24.70 -2.32
CA ARG A 123 6.98 -26.09 -2.45
C ARG A 123 7.80 -27.03 -1.59
N ASP A 124 9.12 -26.89 -1.61
CA ASP A 124 10.02 -27.72 -0.79
C ASP A 124 9.75 -27.55 0.70
N ALA A 125 9.38 -26.33 1.14
CA ALA A 125 8.99 -26.04 2.51
C ALA A 125 7.52 -26.39 2.84
N GLY A 126 6.74 -26.89 1.87
CA GLY A 126 5.32 -27.21 2.02
C GLY A 126 4.44 -25.96 2.25
N LEU A 127 4.81 -24.83 1.65
CA LEU A 127 4.09 -23.56 1.73
C LEU A 127 3.06 -23.45 0.60
N ASN A 128 1.96 -22.76 0.89
CA ASN A 128 0.95 -22.41 -0.11
C ASN A 128 1.29 -21.10 -0.82
N ALA A 129 1.79 -20.12 -0.07
CA ALA A 129 2.16 -18.83 -0.62
C ALA A 129 3.37 -18.24 0.12
N ILE A 130 4.06 -17.33 -0.56
CA ILE A 130 5.16 -16.55 0.00
C ILE A 130 4.84 -15.07 -0.16
N ILE A 131 4.88 -14.35 0.95
CA ILE A 131 4.77 -12.90 1.01
C ILE A 131 6.18 -12.33 1.11
N THR A 132 6.48 -11.37 0.26
CA THR A 132 7.74 -10.64 0.26
C THR A 132 7.52 -9.17 -0.02
N GLY A 133 8.54 -8.35 0.18
CA GLY A 133 8.43 -6.93 -0.08
C GLY A 133 9.73 -6.18 0.09
N SER A 134 9.65 -4.89 -0.19
CA SER A 134 10.75 -3.95 0.00
C SER A 134 10.24 -2.64 0.54
N LEU A 135 10.94 -2.08 1.52
CA LEU A 135 10.82 -0.68 1.87
C LEU A 135 11.67 0.12 0.89
N ASN A 136 11.02 0.93 0.06
CA ASN A 136 11.68 1.67 -1.01
C ASN A 136 12.16 3.04 -0.54
N ASP A 137 11.32 3.76 0.21
CA ASP A 137 11.66 5.09 0.74
C ASP A 137 10.85 5.43 2.00
N ILE A 138 11.40 6.32 2.84
CA ILE A 138 10.65 6.97 3.92
C ILE A 138 10.96 8.45 3.86
N SER A 139 10.05 9.28 3.36
CA SER A 139 10.30 10.71 3.18
C SER A 139 9.39 11.58 4.04
N GLY A 140 9.91 12.73 4.47
CA GLY A 140 9.11 13.81 5.04
C GLY A 140 8.54 14.66 3.91
N VAL A 141 7.22 14.76 3.82
CA VAL A 141 6.50 15.55 2.82
C VAL A 141 5.81 16.72 3.51
N GLU A 142 6.10 17.93 3.03
CA GLU A 142 5.38 19.13 3.44
C GLU A 142 4.22 19.37 2.46
N GLU A 143 2.99 19.40 2.96
CA GLU A 143 1.80 19.74 2.18
C GLU A 143 1.16 21.01 2.73
N ASN A 144 0.92 21.98 1.85
CA ASN A 144 0.11 23.16 2.19
C ASN A 144 -1.37 22.79 2.16
N LYS A 145 -2.00 22.71 3.34
CA LYS A 145 -3.44 22.43 3.47
C LYS A 145 -4.20 23.65 3.97
N GLY A 146 -5.29 23.98 3.28
CA GLY A 146 -6.24 25.02 3.66
C GLY A 146 -6.86 25.70 2.45
N PHE A 147 -7.68 26.71 2.68
CA PHE A 147 -8.37 27.45 1.61
C PHE A 147 -7.83 28.88 1.51
N LEU A 148 -7.46 29.29 0.29
CA LEU A 148 -6.93 30.62 -0.02
C LEU A 148 -5.81 31.06 0.95
N TRP A 149 -6.03 32.13 1.73
CA TRP A 149 -5.06 32.71 2.66
C TRP A 149 -4.96 31.99 4.01
N PHE A 150 -5.76 30.95 4.25
CA PHE A 150 -5.72 30.14 5.47
C PHE A 150 -4.99 28.82 5.28
N SER A 151 -4.17 28.68 4.22
CA SER A 151 -3.30 27.52 4.05
C SER A 151 -2.18 27.52 5.09
N ARG A 152 -1.90 26.35 5.65
CA ARG A 152 -0.78 26.11 6.56
C ARG A 152 0.01 24.90 6.09
N SER A 153 1.32 24.97 6.20
CA SER A 153 2.22 23.84 6.04
C SER A 153 1.92 22.76 7.06
N LYS A 154 1.75 21.53 6.59
CA LYS A 154 1.68 20.33 7.42
C LYS A 154 2.72 19.34 6.95
N TYR A 155 3.48 18.80 7.89
CA TYR A 155 4.49 17.78 7.63
C TYR A 155 3.89 16.40 7.83
N PHE A 156 4.10 15.50 6.87
CA PHE A 156 3.66 14.12 6.88
C PHE A 156 4.85 13.21 6.62
N ALA A 157 4.85 12.02 7.21
CA ALA A 157 5.74 10.95 6.77
C ALA A 157 5.06 10.18 5.63
N ARG A 158 5.77 10.00 4.53
CA ARG A 158 5.42 9.10 3.44
C ARG A 158 6.31 7.87 3.53
N ILE A 159 5.71 6.70 3.38
CA ILE A 159 6.40 5.42 3.38
C ILE A 159 6.07 4.79 2.04
N ASP A 160 7.10 4.56 1.24
CA ASP A 160 6.97 3.90 -0.06
C ASP A 160 7.38 2.44 0.09
N MET A 161 6.46 1.52 -0.16
CA MET A 161 6.66 0.08 0.04
C MET A 161 6.14 -0.72 -1.14
N THR A 162 6.78 -1.85 -1.42
CA THR A 162 6.23 -2.86 -2.34
C THR A 162 5.98 -4.14 -1.59
N ILE A 163 4.79 -4.72 -1.76
CA ILE A 163 4.41 -6.04 -1.23
C ILE A 163 4.05 -6.92 -2.41
N ASN A 164 4.58 -8.15 -2.43
CA ASN A 164 4.29 -9.16 -3.44
C ASN A 164 3.87 -10.46 -2.76
N ILE A 165 2.90 -11.15 -3.35
CA ILE A 165 2.50 -12.50 -2.93
C ILE A 165 2.64 -13.45 -4.10
N TYR A 166 3.35 -14.54 -3.89
CA TYR A 166 3.56 -15.60 -4.87
C TYR A 166 2.85 -16.87 -4.44
N ASP A 167 2.05 -17.45 -5.34
CA ASP A 167 1.50 -18.79 -5.16
C ASP A 167 2.61 -19.83 -5.41
N CYS A 168 2.84 -20.70 -4.43
CA CYS A 168 3.89 -21.72 -4.54
C CYS A 168 3.51 -22.85 -5.49
N ALA A 169 2.20 -23.11 -5.71
CA ALA A 169 1.75 -24.17 -6.59
C ALA A 169 2.06 -23.86 -8.07
N THR A 170 1.84 -22.61 -8.49
CA THR A 170 2.01 -22.18 -9.88
C THR A 170 3.25 -21.32 -10.12
N GLY A 171 3.83 -20.74 -9.08
CA GLY A 171 4.88 -19.71 -9.18
C GLY A 171 4.41 -18.36 -9.72
N THR A 172 3.10 -18.16 -9.75
CA THR A 172 2.49 -16.91 -10.22
C THR A 172 2.50 -15.86 -9.11
N LYS A 173 2.80 -14.61 -9.48
CA LYS A 173 2.54 -13.45 -8.61
C LYS A 173 1.03 -13.21 -8.57
N ILE A 174 0.40 -13.55 -7.46
CA ILE A 174 -1.06 -13.44 -7.26
C ILE A 174 -1.49 -12.10 -6.70
N TYR A 175 -0.54 -11.33 -6.13
CA TYR A 175 -0.81 -10.00 -5.60
C TYR A 175 0.44 -9.12 -5.66
N GLU A 176 0.22 -7.84 -5.93
CA GLU A 176 1.20 -6.77 -5.84
C GLU A 176 0.51 -5.52 -5.32
N GLU A 177 1.09 -4.89 -4.31
CA GLU A 177 0.69 -3.57 -3.87
C GLU A 177 1.91 -2.67 -3.69
N ILE A 178 1.80 -1.45 -4.20
CA ILE A 178 2.75 -0.37 -3.96
C ILE A 178 2.01 0.63 -3.07
N ILE A 179 2.51 0.79 -1.85
CA ILE A 179 1.99 1.70 -0.82
C ILE A 179 2.86 2.94 -0.82
#